data_AF-A0A940MI61-F1
#
_entry.id   AF-A0A940MI61-F1
#
_cell.length_a   1.000
_cell.length_b   1.000
_cell.length_c   1.000
_cell.angle_alpha   90.00
_cell.angle_beta   90.00
_cell.angle_gamma   90.00
#
_symmetry.space_group_name_H-M   'P 1'
#
loop_
_entity.id
_entity.type
_entity.pdbx_description
1 polymer ?
#
loop_
_entity_poly.entity_id
_entity_poly.type
_entity_poly.pdbx_seq_one_letter_code
_entity_poly.pdbx_strand_id
1 'polypeptide(L)'
;MLSRRSFVTAAGAAGVAAALGSPLVSGALAPKAWAASPSLPLALENNSGSGTVYAYVSGADSSGWPGFVGPDGRFNRLPSPSSPVTPIADYSIPLGASGSAPTRLTLSDYIIGGRVWFSVGKKIQFFVNPPGGNGGVPGLVQPGFTSSDPNWQTNWTFCEFTYNSANLYANISYVDMVALPVSMASTGSSGSQSVSPLPNGALASIASGLRAQHAADGAPWDRLVATDSSGAVVRVLAPGHSPVDFGGYWNGYLDAVWNYYQSHTLTVNGQGSIGSYRGTVSGGVLTFAGLNTNGVPFTKPSAVDIFGCASGPLYNSGSDARGAVAARLAAALNRSSLLVSGGDNQPDGVNPSQYYTDPTTNHYARLVHQYASIGYAFPYDDVGPTGAAPVDGHIQDGAPTSWTVSLGAGAGGGGDQPPGGSGTGAYSRIQAESYSGQSGTTKESCTDSGGGQDVGYISNGDWLKYGSVDFGSSSPNQFVARIASGAAAGVSGAIQVRLDSRTGTKVAEIDFGNNGGWQNWQTVPANIVAGATGVHDVYLVFAGSTSDFVNVNWFTFTK
;
A
#
# COMPACT_ATOMS: atom_id res chain seq x y z
N MET A 1 18.16 -1.58 -9.39
CA MET A 1 17.05 -0.85 -8.74
C MET A 1 17.53 -0.47 -7.35
N LEU A 2 17.68 0.83 -7.07
CA LEU A 2 18.06 1.32 -5.76
C LEU A 2 16.84 1.16 -4.85
N SER A 3 16.86 0.21 -3.91
CA SER A 3 15.83 0.16 -2.86
C SER A 3 16.16 1.19 -1.78
N ARG A 4 15.22 1.50 -0.88
CA ARG A 4 15.42 2.33 0.32
C ARG A 4 16.74 2.01 1.07
N ARG A 5 17.19 0.76 0.99
CA ARG A 5 18.45 0.23 1.55
C ARG A 5 19.73 0.91 1.04
N SER A 6 19.70 1.48 -0.17
CA SER A 6 20.84 2.22 -0.76
C SER A 6 20.79 3.74 -0.49
N PHE A 7 19.65 4.27 -0.04
CA PHE A 7 19.43 5.72 0.08
C PHE A 7 19.67 6.24 1.51
N VAL A 8 19.33 5.45 2.54
CA VAL A 8 19.58 5.81 3.95
C VAL A 8 21.09 5.86 4.27
N THR A 9 21.90 5.06 3.57
CA THR A 9 23.37 5.08 3.70
C THR A 9 24.04 6.25 2.97
N ALA A 10 23.41 6.81 1.92
CA ALA A 10 23.97 7.94 1.17
C ALA A 10 23.70 9.30 1.86
N ALA A 11 22.61 9.43 2.61
CA ALA A 11 22.30 10.64 3.39
C ALA A 11 22.90 10.64 4.81
N GLY A 12 23.41 9.49 5.27
CA GLY A 12 23.91 9.28 6.64
C GLY A 12 25.44 9.31 6.81
N ALA A 13 26.23 9.63 5.79
CA ALA A 13 27.70 9.63 5.87
C ALA A 13 28.30 10.93 6.47
N ALA A 14 27.64 11.53 7.46
CA ALA A 14 28.21 12.56 8.31
C ALA A 14 28.04 12.16 9.79
N GLY A 15 28.70 11.08 10.19
CA GLY A 15 28.73 10.69 11.60
C GLY A 15 29.19 9.25 11.80
N VAL A 16 30.50 9.11 12.07
CA VAL A 16 31.20 7.89 12.52
C VAL A 16 31.64 6.93 11.41
N ALA A 17 32.86 7.16 10.91
CA ALA A 17 33.75 6.09 10.49
C ALA A 17 35.05 6.22 11.28
N ALA A 18 35.37 5.22 12.10
CA ALA A 18 36.74 4.98 12.53
C ALA A 18 37.52 4.49 11.29
N ALA A 19 38.66 5.12 11.03
CA ALA A 19 39.50 4.94 9.86
C ALA A 19 40.18 3.56 9.77
N LEU A 20 40.54 3.16 8.54
CA LEU A 20 41.70 2.39 8.01
C LEU A 20 41.23 1.83 6.65
N GLY A 21 41.63 2.29 5.45
CA GLY A 21 42.96 2.38 4.85
C GLY A 21 43.02 1.54 3.54
N SER A 22 42.70 2.18 2.38
CA SER A 22 43.02 2.00 0.92
C SER A 22 43.46 0.64 0.29
N PRO A 23 43.59 0.45 -1.06
CA PRO A 23 43.16 1.24 -2.25
C PRO A 23 42.55 0.44 -3.47
N LEU A 24 41.91 1.19 -4.42
CA LEU A 24 41.92 1.07 -5.93
C LEU A 24 41.28 -0.18 -6.61
N VAL A 25 40.63 -0.18 -7.80
CA VAL A 25 40.49 0.78 -8.93
C VAL A 25 39.28 0.48 -9.84
N SER A 26 38.52 1.55 -10.11
CA SER A 26 37.73 2.00 -11.28
C SER A 26 37.10 1.04 -12.31
N GLY A 27 35.79 1.27 -12.54
CA GLY A 27 35.22 1.47 -13.88
C GLY A 27 34.65 2.89 -13.97
N ALA A 28 35.23 3.72 -14.84
CA ALA A 28 34.85 5.13 -14.98
C ALA A 28 33.47 5.28 -15.65
N LEU A 29 32.52 5.87 -14.92
CA LEU A 29 31.39 6.58 -15.51
C LEU A 29 31.68 8.07 -15.39
N ALA A 30 31.65 8.77 -16.52
CA ALA A 30 31.88 10.20 -16.60
C ALA A 30 31.02 10.97 -15.57
N PRO A 31 31.53 12.07 -14.98
CA PRO A 31 30.72 12.89 -14.10
C PRO A 31 29.59 13.52 -14.94
N LYS A 32 28.34 13.07 -14.73
CA LYS A 32 27.18 13.87 -15.13
C LYS A 32 27.28 15.17 -14.33
N ALA A 33 27.39 16.29 -15.04
CA ALA A 33 27.41 17.62 -14.44
C ALA A 33 26.18 17.79 -13.53
N TRP A 34 26.40 18.12 -12.26
CA TRP A 34 25.35 18.50 -11.32
C TRP A 34 25.65 19.89 -10.75
N ALA A 35 24.71 20.80 -11.00
CA ALA A 35 24.20 21.80 -10.07
C ALA A 35 23.17 22.65 -10.83
N ALA A 36 22.01 22.09 -11.19
CA ALA A 36 20.85 22.95 -11.36
C ALA A 36 20.44 23.38 -9.95
N SER A 37 20.36 24.68 -9.71
CA SER A 37 19.80 25.20 -8.45
C SER A 37 18.43 24.54 -8.20
N PRO A 38 18.09 24.20 -6.95
CA PRO A 38 16.79 23.60 -6.64
C PRO A 38 15.67 24.48 -7.17
N SER A 39 14.81 23.87 -7.98
CA SER A 39 13.64 24.50 -8.59
C SER A 39 12.71 23.41 -9.08
N LEU A 40 11.95 22.83 -8.15
CA LEU A 40 10.97 21.78 -8.47
C LEU A 40 9.56 22.34 -8.34
N PRO A 41 8.84 22.55 -9.45
CA PRO A 41 7.41 22.85 -9.41
C PRO A 41 6.62 21.73 -8.71
N LEU A 42 5.91 22.11 -7.65
CA LEU A 42 5.02 21.26 -6.87
C LEU A 42 3.57 21.73 -7.01
N ALA A 43 2.69 20.82 -7.42
CA ALA A 43 1.25 21.00 -7.41
C ALA A 43 0.62 20.19 -6.27
N LEU A 44 -0.19 20.85 -5.45
CA LEU A 44 -0.96 20.26 -4.36
C LEU A 44 -2.44 20.27 -4.75
N GLU A 45 -3.04 19.09 -4.84
CA GLU A 45 -4.42 18.91 -5.28
C GLU A 45 -5.32 18.44 -4.15
N ASN A 46 -6.54 18.95 -4.16
CA ASN A 46 -7.61 18.50 -3.28
C ASN A 46 -8.68 17.78 -4.11
N ASN A 47 -8.75 16.47 -3.97
CA ASN A 47 -9.79 15.58 -4.51
C ASN A 47 -10.48 14.80 -3.38
N SER A 48 -10.48 15.37 -2.16
CA SER A 48 -10.96 14.67 -0.95
C SER A 48 -12.47 14.69 -0.76
N GLY A 49 -13.20 15.47 -1.56
CA GLY A 49 -14.61 15.82 -1.32
C GLY A 49 -14.80 16.98 -0.33
N SER A 50 -13.75 17.42 0.37
CA SER A 50 -13.84 18.53 1.33
C SER A 50 -13.61 19.90 0.70
N GLY A 51 -14.36 20.91 1.17
CA GLY A 51 -14.14 22.32 0.88
C GLY A 51 -13.01 22.97 1.68
N THR A 52 -12.47 22.29 2.70
CA THR A 52 -11.44 22.84 3.59
C THR A 52 -10.34 21.81 3.80
N VAL A 53 -9.18 22.07 3.19
CA VAL A 53 -7.98 21.23 3.27
C VAL A 53 -6.75 22.11 3.47
N TYR A 54 -5.86 21.68 4.35
CA TYR A 54 -4.55 22.28 4.57
C TYR A 54 -3.46 21.29 4.22
N ALA A 55 -2.49 21.73 3.43
CA ALA A 55 -1.27 20.98 3.16
C ALA A 55 -0.09 21.55 3.97
N TYR A 56 0.95 20.73 4.17
CA TYR A 56 2.22 21.14 4.77
C TYR A 56 3.35 20.39 4.09
N VAL A 57 4.50 21.02 3.90
CA VAL A 57 5.70 20.36 3.40
C VAL A 57 6.80 20.51 4.44
N SER A 58 7.06 19.44 5.19
CA SER A 58 8.11 19.41 6.22
C SER A 58 9.33 18.64 5.72
N GLY A 59 10.48 18.84 6.34
CA GLY A 59 11.67 18.02 6.13
C GLY A 59 12.88 18.64 6.82
N ALA A 60 14.07 18.30 6.33
CA ALA A 60 15.31 18.95 6.70
C ALA A 60 15.97 19.61 5.48
N ASP A 61 16.76 20.65 5.70
CA ASP A 61 17.66 21.14 4.65
C ASP A 61 18.89 20.23 4.49
N SER A 62 19.80 20.61 3.59
CA SER A 62 21.03 19.86 3.32
C SER A 62 22.00 19.77 4.51
N SER A 63 21.83 20.57 5.56
CA SER A 63 22.59 20.46 6.81
C SER A 63 21.93 19.58 7.86
N GLY A 64 20.73 19.04 7.58
CA GLY A 64 19.93 18.26 8.52
C GLY A 64 19.06 19.11 9.45
N TRP A 65 18.98 20.44 9.24
CA TRP A 65 18.16 21.30 10.08
C TRP A 65 16.68 21.18 9.71
N PRO A 66 15.77 20.83 10.64
CA PRO A 66 14.37 20.60 10.29
C PRO A 66 13.61 21.90 10.05
N GLY A 67 12.56 21.83 9.25
CA GLY A 67 11.83 23.00 8.78
C GLY A 67 10.60 22.66 7.97
N PHE A 68 9.97 23.73 7.48
CA PHE A 68 8.80 23.67 6.61
C PHE A 68 9.00 24.58 5.39
N VAL A 69 8.48 24.14 4.25
CA VAL A 69 8.36 25.01 3.08
C VAL A 69 7.15 25.92 3.28
N GLY A 70 7.36 27.22 3.12
CA GLY A 70 6.28 28.21 3.17
C GLY A 70 5.44 28.23 1.88
N PRO A 71 4.30 28.95 1.88
CA PRO A 71 3.50 29.14 0.67
C PRO A 71 4.24 29.80 -0.51
N ASP A 72 5.36 30.48 -0.22
CA ASP A 72 6.26 31.09 -1.21
C ASP A 72 7.26 30.09 -1.83
N GLY A 73 7.26 28.83 -1.38
CA GLY A 73 8.15 27.78 -1.89
C GLY A 73 9.54 27.75 -1.25
N ARG A 74 9.82 28.60 -0.25
CA ARG A 74 11.11 28.65 0.45
C ARG A 74 11.12 27.81 1.70
N PHE A 75 12.26 27.19 2.01
CA PHE A 75 12.42 26.44 3.25
C PHE A 75 12.67 27.35 4.46
N ASN A 76 11.91 27.11 5.53
CA ASN A 76 12.00 27.83 6.79
C ASN A 76 12.45 26.89 7.89
N ARG A 77 13.66 27.12 8.39
CA ARG A 77 14.23 26.38 9.52
C ARG A 77 13.37 26.57 10.79
N LEU A 78 13.16 25.50 11.53
CA LEU A 78 12.54 25.56 12.86
C LEU A 78 13.46 26.28 13.85
N PRO A 79 12.89 27.01 14.82
CA PRO A 79 13.67 27.58 15.92
C PRO A 79 14.21 26.50 16.85
N SER A 80 15.24 26.84 17.62
CA SER A 80 15.73 26.02 18.73
C SER A 80 15.02 26.43 20.04
N PRO A 81 14.00 25.69 20.50
CA PRO A 81 13.30 26.04 21.73
C PRO A 81 14.14 25.64 22.96
N SER A 82 13.81 26.21 24.12
CA SER A 82 14.38 25.80 25.42
C SER A 82 13.60 24.68 26.11
N SER A 83 12.36 24.41 25.68
CA SER A 83 11.46 23.41 26.28
C SER A 83 10.94 22.41 25.25
N PRO A 84 10.72 21.13 25.61
CA PRO A 84 10.11 20.14 24.73
C PRO A 84 8.65 20.48 24.41
N VAL A 85 8.16 19.95 23.30
CA VAL A 85 6.77 20.10 22.82
C VAL A 85 6.37 21.58 22.73
N THR A 86 7.29 22.43 22.26
CA THR A 86 7.02 23.86 22.05
C THR A 86 6.24 24.04 20.74
N PRO A 87 5.08 24.71 20.72
CA PRO A 87 4.33 24.97 19.48
C PRO A 87 5.16 25.73 18.45
N ILE A 88 5.00 25.40 17.17
CA ILE A 88 5.67 26.11 16.07
C ILE A 88 4.71 27.07 15.35
N ALA A 89 5.28 27.95 14.52
CA ALA A 89 4.51 28.80 13.61
C ALA A 89 3.68 27.95 12.64
N ASP A 90 2.57 28.53 12.17
CA ASP A 90 1.68 27.88 11.21
C ASP A 90 2.26 27.95 9.79
N TYR A 91 2.65 26.80 9.27
CA TYR A 91 3.13 26.62 7.89
C TYR A 91 2.07 25.98 6.97
N SER A 92 0.78 26.09 7.31
CA SER A 92 -0.29 25.57 6.47
C SER A 92 -0.36 26.27 5.12
N ILE A 93 -0.48 25.46 4.08
CA ILE A 93 -0.78 25.88 2.71
C ILE A 93 -2.26 25.55 2.47
N PRO A 94 -3.17 26.53 2.54
CA PRO A 94 -4.59 26.28 2.30
C PRO A 94 -4.81 25.88 0.84
N LEU A 95 -5.57 24.82 0.61
CA LEU A 95 -5.94 24.38 -0.74
C LEU A 95 -7.35 24.89 -1.08
N GLY A 96 -7.63 24.97 -2.38
CA GLY A 96 -8.99 25.18 -2.88
C GLY A 96 -9.94 24.03 -2.49
N ALA A 97 -11.24 24.26 -2.68
CA ALA A 97 -12.25 23.22 -2.50
C ALA A 97 -11.99 22.01 -3.40
N SER A 98 -12.53 20.84 -3.05
CA SER A 98 -12.33 19.62 -3.84
C SER A 98 -12.62 19.82 -5.33
N GLY A 99 -11.71 19.39 -6.19
CA GLY A 99 -11.78 19.56 -7.65
C GLY A 99 -11.37 20.95 -8.17
N SER A 100 -10.96 21.88 -7.29
CA SER A 100 -10.40 23.17 -7.70
C SER A 100 -9.05 23.02 -8.38
N ALA A 101 -8.60 24.08 -9.06
CA ALA A 101 -7.25 24.14 -9.61
C ALA A 101 -6.19 23.86 -8.51
N PRO A 102 -5.10 23.15 -8.85
CA PRO A 102 -4.05 22.84 -7.88
C PRO A 102 -3.43 24.09 -7.28
N THR A 103 -3.10 24.05 -6.00
CA THR A 103 -2.24 25.08 -5.38
C THR A 103 -0.81 24.79 -5.78
N ARG A 104 -0.14 25.78 -6.39
CA ARG A 104 1.20 25.61 -6.95
C ARG A 104 2.23 26.40 -6.17
N LEU A 105 3.34 25.75 -5.88
CA LEU A 105 4.55 26.39 -5.36
C LEU A 105 5.78 25.77 -6.04
N THR A 106 6.93 26.43 -5.95
CA THR A 106 8.19 25.89 -6.45
C THR A 106 9.10 25.65 -5.26
N LEU A 107 9.52 24.40 -5.06
CA LEU A 107 10.53 24.08 -4.07
C LEU A 107 11.85 24.74 -4.49
N SER A 108 12.19 25.81 -3.78
CA SER A 108 13.38 26.64 -4.06
C SER A 108 14.62 26.14 -3.33
N ASP A 109 14.47 25.07 -2.54
CA ASP A 109 15.50 24.45 -1.72
C ASP A 109 15.40 22.92 -1.82
N TYR A 110 16.50 22.21 -1.54
CA TYR A 110 16.47 20.77 -1.37
C TYR A 110 15.88 20.40 -0.01
N ILE A 111 14.98 19.41 0.00
CA ILE A 111 14.27 18.96 1.19
C ILE A 111 14.57 17.47 1.40
N ILE A 112 15.23 17.15 2.51
CA ILE A 112 15.72 15.81 2.83
C ILE A 112 14.81 15.18 3.88
N GLY A 113 14.44 13.90 3.68
CA GLY A 113 13.59 13.17 4.63
C GLY A 113 12.26 13.88 4.90
N GLY A 114 11.67 14.44 3.85
CA GLY A 114 10.49 15.27 3.92
C GLY A 114 9.18 14.50 3.90
N ARG A 115 8.11 15.22 4.22
CA ARG A 115 6.72 14.76 4.12
C ARG A 115 5.84 15.85 3.55
N VAL A 116 4.94 15.46 2.64
CA VAL A 116 3.80 16.29 2.25
C VAL A 116 2.60 15.80 3.04
N TRP A 117 2.17 16.61 3.99
CA TRP A 117 1.02 16.34 4.84
C TRP A 117 -0.22 16.97 4.27
N PHE A 118 -1.37 16.34 4.53
CA PHE A 118 -2.67 16.95 4.34
C PHE A 118 -3.51 16.80 5.60
N SER A 119 -4.43 17.74 5.82
CA SER A 119 -5.46 17.64 6.85
C SER A 119 -6.77 18.23 6.38
N VAL A 120 -7.88 17.60 6.76
CA VAL A 120 -9.23 17.98 6.37
C VAL A 120 -9.95 18.66 7.53
N GLY A 121 -10.54 19.83 7.27
CA GLY A 121 -11.39 20.58 8.21
C GLY A 121 -10.65 21.27 9.37
N LYS A 122 -9.53 20.72 9.84
CA LYS A 122 -8.73 21.27 10.94
C LYS A 122 -7.24 21.22 10.60
N LYS A 123 -6.51 22.27 10.97
CA LYS A 123 -5.04 22.34 10.85
C LYS A 123 -4.36 21.33 11.78
N ILE A 124 -3.23 20.79 11.32
CA ILE A 124 -2.33 19.97 12.15
C ILE A 124 -1.57 20.88 13.11
N GLN A 125 -1.46 20.47 14.37
CA GLN A 125 -0.61 21.09 15.38
C GLN A 125 0.74 20.37 15.41
N PHE A 126 1.79 21.09 15.04
CA PHE A 126 3.16 20.63 15.13
C PHE A 126 3.87 21.26 16.33
N PHE A 127 4.86 20.55 16.86
CA PHE A 127 5.69 21.04 17.95
C PHE A 127 7.17 20.83 17.63
N VAL A 128 8.04 21.46 18.41
CA VAL A 128 9.48 21.33 18.30
C VAL A 128 10.08 21.06 19.68
N ASN A 129 11.01 20.11 19.72
CA ASN A 129 11.84 19.80 20.88
C ASN A 129 13.18 20.56 20.79
N PRO A 130 13.82 20.87 21.94
CA PRO A 130 15.15 21.46 21.98
C PRO A 130 16.16 20.61 21.21
N PRO A 131 17.26 21.22 20.78
CA PRO A 131 18.39 20.45 20.28
C PRO A 131 18.79 19.36 21.28
N GLY A 132 18.78 18.11 20.83
CA GLY A 132 19.11 16.92 21.60
C GLY A 132 19.97 15.95 20.77
N GLY A 133 20.20 14.73 21.26
CA GLY A 133 20.95 13.70 20.50
C GLY A 133 20.50 13.57 19.03
N ASN A 134 21.44 13.18 18.15
CA ASN A 134 21.43 13.32 16.67
C ASN A 134 21.80 14.73 16.14
N GLY A 135 23.05 15.15 16.35
CA GLY A 135 23.65 16.22 15.54
C GLY A 135 23.41 17.67 15.99
N GLY A 136 22.77 17.90 17.14
CA GLY A 136 22.68 19.23 17.76
C GLY A 136 21.68 20.19 17.09
N VAL A 137 20.72 19.65 16.35
CA VAL A 137 19.60 20.39 15.74
C VAL A 137 18.30 20.15 16.54
N PRO A 138 17.31 21.07 16.49
CA PRO A 138 16.01 20.83 17.13
C PRO A 138 15.31 19.60 16.56
N GLY A 139 14.33 19.04 17.27
CA GLY A 139 13.55 17.89 16.81
C GLY A 139 12.11 18.27 16.44
N LEU A 140 11.70 18.08 15.19
CA LEU A 140 10.28 18.22 14.81
C LEU A 140 9.46 17.12 15.48
N VAL A 141 8.47 17.50 16.29
CA VAL A 141 7.46 16.60 16.84
C VAL A 141 6.32 16.50 15.83
N GLN A 142 6.22 15.32 15.23
CA GLN A 142 5.18 14.98 14.27
C GLN A 142 3.89 14.53 14.97
N PRO A 143 2.73 14.52 14.28
CA PRO A 143 1.49 13.96 14.82
C PRO A 143 1.67 12.55 15.38
N GLY A 144 1.31 12.34 16.64
CA GLY A 144 1.42 11.06 17.33
C GLY A 144 0.25 10.10 17.07
N PHE A 145 0.50 8.82 17.33
CA PHE A 145 -0.46 7.73 17.15
C PHE A 145 -1.20 7.35 18.45
N THR A 146 -1.22 8.23 19.44
CA THR A 146 -1.88 7.99 20.72
C THR A 146 -3.08 8.91 20.89
N SER A 147 -4.07 8.48 21.67
CA SER A 147 -5.28 9.27 21.91
C SER A 147 -5.04 10.56 22.70
N SER A 148 -3.89 10.70 23.36
CA SER A 148 -3.44 11.92 24.02
C SER A 148 -2.87 12.96 23.07
N ASP A 149 -2.54 12.60 21.82
CA ASP A 149 -2.02 13.55 20.85
C ASP A 149 -3.12 14.55 20.43
N PRO A 150 -2.82 15.87 20.37
CA PRO A 150 -3.82 16.86 19.96
C PRO A 150 -4.33 16.70 18.52
N ASN A 151 -3.59 15.96 17.69
CA ASN A 151 -3.95 15.61 16.31
C ASN A 151 -4.67 14.26 16.21
N TRP A 152 -4.95 13.57 17.32
CA TRP A 152 -5.55 12.22 17.31
C TRP A 152 -6.83 12.14 16.47
N GLN A 153 -7.74 13.10 16.67
CA GLN A 153 -9.02 13.21 15.96
C GLN A 153 -8.94 14.07 14.69
N THR A 154 -7.78 14.63 14.38
CA THR A 154 -7.62 15.41 13.14
C THR A 154 -7.48 14.42 11.99
N ASN A 155 -8.24 14.63 10.91
CA ASN A 155 -8.19 13.76 9.75
C ASN A 155 -7.02 14.17 8.85
N TRP A 156 -5.84 13.56 9.06
CA TRP A 156 -4.61 13.85 8.35
C TRP A 156 -3.97 12.60 7.73
N THR A 157 -3.16 12.83 6.70
CA THR A 157 -2.38 11.82 5.98
C THR A 157 -1.09 12.44 5.47
N PHE A 158 -0.17 11.63 4.95
CA PHE A 158 1.06 12.13 4.32
C PHE A 158 1.62 11.16 3.27
N CYS A 159 2.44 11.70 2.37
CA CYS A 159 3.45 10.92 1.64
C CYS A 159 4.86 11.36 2.05
N GLU A 160 5.85 10.50 1.83
CA GLU A 160 7.25 10.76 2.15
C GLU A 160 8.03 11.10 0.89
N PHE A 161 9.08 11.92 1.03
CA PHE A 161 9.97 12.22 -0.07
C PHE A 161 11.38 12.62 0.36
N THR A 162 12.31 12.62 -0.59
CA THR A 162 13.55 13.36 -0.55
C THR A 162 13.77 13.99 -1.90
N TYR A 163 14.05 15.29 -1.90
CA TYR A 163 14.47 16.05 -3.06
C TYR A 163 15.85 16.65 -2.79
N ASN A 164 16.86 16.17 -3.53
CA ASN A 164 18.24 16.62 -3.44
C ASN A 164 18.86 16.79 -4.84
N SER A 165 20.14 17.16 -4.90
CA SER A 165 20.87 17.36 -6.17
C SER A 165 20.87 16.12 -7.05
N ALA A 166 21.13 14.98 -6.43
CA ALA A 166 20.28 13.81 -6.40
C ALA A 166 19.27 13.46 -7.50
N ASN A 167 18.06 13.51 -6.98
CA ASN A 167 16.83 13.03 -7.53
C ASN A 167 15.69 13.60 -6.68
N LEU A 168 14.48 13.43 -7.19
CA LEU A 168 13.30 13.24 -6.35
C LEU A 168 13.12 11.74 -6.14
N TYR A 169 12.97 11.32 -4.89
CA TYR A 169 12.41 10.03 -4.51
C TYR A 169 11.20 10.30 -3.61
N ALA A 170 10.02 9.81 -3.96
CA ALA A 170 8.83 9.99 -3.13
C ALA A 170 8.01 8.71 -3.08
N ASN A 171 7.40 8.39 -1.93
CA ASN A 171 6.65 7.15 -1.73
C ASN A 171 5.40 7.34 -0.87
N ILE A 172 4.42 6.47 -1.11
CA ILE A 172 3.29 6.23 -0.20
C ILE A 172 3.56 4.94 0.58
N SER A 173 3.25 4.94 1.86
CA SER A 173 3.51 3.82 2.76
C SER A 173 2.35 3.66 3.74
N TYR A 174 1.99 2.41 4.01
CA TYR A 174 1.02 2.02 5.04
C TYR A 174 1.71 1.34 6.24
N VAL A 175 3.03 1.48 6.35
CA VAL A 175 3.83 0.92 7.46
C VAL A 175 3.40 1.49 8.81
N ASP A 176 2.98 2.75 8.83
CA ASP A 176 2.52 3.40 10.06
C ASP A 176 1.00 3.32 10.21
N MET A 177 0.28 3.56 9.10
CA MET A 177 -1.17 3.70 9.11
C MET A 177 -1.78 3.65 7.71
N VAL A 178 -3.07 3.34 7.65
CA VAL A 178 -3.96 3.73 6.55
C VAL A 178 -4.76 4.94 6.99
N ALA A 179 -4.79 5.98 6.16
CA ALA A 179 -5.57 7.19 6.39
C ALA A 179 -6.23 7.63 5.07
N LEU A 180 -6.52 8.93 4.93
CA LEU A 180 -7.01 9.48 3.67
C LEU A 180 -6.08 9.12 2.49
N PRO A 181 -6.64 8.75 1.32
CA PRO A 181 -5.83 8.36 0.18
C PRO A 181 -4.96 9.51 -0.31
N VAL A 182 -3.73 9.19 -0.71
CA VAL A 182 -2.81 10.12 -1.37
C VAL A 182 -2.39 9.48 -2.69
N SER A 183 -2.28 10.27 -3.74
CA SER A 183 -1.65 9.87 -5.00
C SER A 183 -0.53 10.83 -5.36
N MET A 184 0.37 10.38 -6.23
CA MET A 184 1.47 11.22 -6.72
C MET A 184 1.70 11.01 -8.20
N ALA A 185 2.15 12.05 -8.87
CA ALA A 185 2.62 11.98 -10.25
C ALA A 185 3.83 12.89 -10.46
N SER A 186 4.75 12.51 -11.33
CA SER A 186 5.88 13.36 -11.70
C SER A 186 6.19 13.26 -13.18
N THR A 187 6.81 14.30 -13.71
CA THR A 187 7.46 14.28 -15.02
C THR A 187 8.90 14.72 -14.84
N GLY A 188 9.81 14.15 -15.63
CA GLY A 188 11.21 14.54 -15.63
C GLY A 188 12.04 13.67 -16.57
N SER A 189 13.31 13.50 -16.25
CA SER A 189 14.25 12.70 -17.04
C SER A 189 13.93 11.20 -17.08
N SER A 190 13.18 10.69 -16.10
CA SER A 190 12.67 9.32 -16.08
C SER A 190 11.34 9.16 -16.83
N GLY A 191 10.84 10.23 -17.46
CA GLY A 191 9.52 10.27 -18.10
C GLY A 191 8.39 10.56 -17.11
N SER A 192 7.16 10.24 -17.50
CA SER A 192 5.99 10.38 -16.62
C SER A 192 5.84 9.17 -15.71
N GLN A 193 5.68 9.42 -14.42
CA GLN A 193 5.49 8.40 -13.37
C GLN A 193 4.24 8.73 -12.56
N SER A 194 3.61 7.70 -11.98
CA SER A 194 2.46 7.88 -11.10
C SER A 194 2.33 6.76 -10.08
N VAL A 195 1.88 7.12 -8.89
CA VAL A 195 1.47 6.20 -7.81
C VAL A 195 0.00 6.46 -7.52
N SER A 196 -0.82 5.42 -7.68
CA SER A 196 -2.26 5.51 -7.49
C SER A 196 -2.63 5.61 -6.00
N PRO A 197 -3.75 6.29 -5.67
CA PRO A 197 -4.24 6.32 -4.30
C PRO A 197 -4.88 4.99 -3.91
N LEU A 198 -5.10 4.80 -2.60
CA LEU A 198 -6.07 3.80 -2.16
C LEU A 198 -7.45 4.08 -2.78
N PRO A 199 -8.20 3.04 -3.18
CA PRO A 199 -9.56 3.19 -3.66
C PRO A 199 -10.45 3.90 -2.65
N ASN A 200 -11.48 4.59 -3.15
CA ASN A 200 -12.49 5.18 -2.27
C ASN A 200 -13.13 4.09 -1.39
N GLY A 201 -13.42 4.42 -0.13
CA GLY A 201 -13.97 3.47 0.84
C GLY A 201 -12.97 2.47 1.44
N ALA A 202 -11.75 2.32 0.90
CA ALA A 202 -10.78 1.34 1.39
C ALA A 202 -10.46 1.50 2.89
N LEU A 203 -10.29 2.73 3.38
CA LEU A 203 -10.06 3.00 4.80
C LEU A 203 -11.18 2.44 5.69
N ALA A 204 -12.44 2.66 5.30
CA ALA A 204 -13.60 2.18 6.05
C ALA A 204 -13.71 0.65 5.98
N SER A 205 -13.43 0.06 4.80
CA SER A 205 -13.47 -1.39 4.60
C SER A 205 -12.38 -2.11 5.41
N ILE A 206 -11.15 -1.57 5.44
CA ILE A 206 -10.06 -2.09 6.26
C ILE A 206 -10.42 -2.03 7.75
N ALA A 207 -10.95 -0.89 8.21
CA ALA A 207 -11.41 -0.75 9.59
C ALA A 207 -12.52 -1.75 9.95
N SER A 208 -13.49 -1.96 9.05
CA SER A 208 -14.54 -2.97 9.24
C SER A 208 -13.96 -4.38 9.28
N GLY A 209 -13.03 -4.71 8.37
CA GLY A 209 -12.36 -5.99 8.33
C GLY A 209 -11.58 -6.30 9.61
N LEU A 210 -10.92 -5.30 10.20
CA LEU A 210 -10.21 -5.46 11.47
C LEU A 210 -11.16 -5.68 12.65
N ARG A 211 -12.28 -4.96 12.70
CA ARG A 211 -13.32 -5.19 13.73
C ARG A 211 -13.93 -6.60 13.60
N ALA A 212 -14.19 -7.04 12.37
CA ALA A 212 -14.66 -8.40 12.12
C ALA A 212 -13.61 -9.45 12.51
N GLN A 213 -12.33 -9.17 12.26
CA GLN A 213 -11.24 -10.05 12.69
C GLN A 213 -11.17 -10.17 14.21
N HIS A 214 -11.23 -9.04 14.93
CA HIS A 214 -11.30 -9.05 16.40
C HIS A 214 -12.49 -9.90 16.91
N ALA A 215 -13.67 -9.76 16.28
CA ALA A 215 -14.82 -10.57 16.66
C ALA A 215 -14.61 -12.08 16.42
N ALA A 216 -13.74 -12.46 15.48
CA ALA A 216 -13.46 -13.84 15.14
C ALA A 216 -12.39 -14.50 16.05
N ASP A 217 -11.33 -13.77 16.41
CA ASP A 217 -10.17 -14.33 17.13
C ASP A 217 -9.90 -13.71 18.51
N GLY A 218 -10.59 -12.62 18.86
CA GLY A 218 -10.41 -11.89 20.12
C GLY A 218 -9.13 -11.07 20.21
N ALA A 219 -8.25 -11.11 19.21
CA ALA A 219 -7.03 -10.30 19.19
C ALA A 219 -7.38 -8.81 18.94
N PRO A 220 -6.56 -7.86 19.41
CA PRO A 220 -6.95 -6.45 19.51
C PRO A 220 -6.92 -5.67 18.17
N TRP A 221 -7.36 -6.29 17.07
CA TRP A 221 -7.42 -5.68 15.74
C TRP A 221 -8.34 -4.45 15.68
N ASP A 222 -9.44 -4.45 16.43
CA ASP A 222 -10.38 -3.33 16.55
C ASP A 222 -9.73 -2.09 17.17
N ARG A 223 -8.74 -2.28 18.06
CA ARG A 223 -8.00 -1.22 18.75
C ARG A 223 -7.08 -0.42 17.84
N LEU A 224 -6.83 -0.91 16.63
CA LEU A 224 -6.09 -0.20 15.60
C LEU A 224 -6.93 0.89 14.92
N VAL A 225 -8.26 0.87 15.06
CA VAL A 225 -9.16 1.80 14.37
C VAL A 225 -9.35 3.08 15.17
N ALA A 226 -8.87 4.20 14.63
CA ALA A 226 -9.08 5.54 15.19
C ALA A 226 -10.32 6.20 14.57
N THR A 227 -11.13 6.83 15.41
CA THR A 227 -12.34 7.55 15.01
C THR A 227 -12.34 8.99 15.52
N ASP A 228 -13.02 9.87 14.81
CA ASP A 228 -13.31 11.21 15.31
C ASP A 228 -14.46 11.21 16.33
N SER A 229 -14.85 12.39 16.82
CA SER A 229 -15.93 12.55 17.79
C SER A 229 -17.31 12.13 17.26
N SER A 230 -17.50 12.01 15.95
CA SER A 230 -18.74 11.52 15.33
C SER A 230 -18.78 9.99 15.20
N GLY A 231 -17.65 9.32 15.43
CA GLY A 231 -17.47 7.89 15.21
C GLY A 231 -17.02 7.52 13.79
N ALA A 232 -16.79 8.50 12.92
CA ALA A 232 -16.24 8.26 11.58
C ALA A 232 -14.78 7.81 11.68
N VAL A 233 -14.40 6.83 10.86
CA VAL A 233 -13.02 6.33 10.81
C VAL A 233 -12.14 7.39 10.18
N VAL A 234 -11.14 7.86 10.92
CA VAL A 234 -10.14 8.82 10.41
C VAL A 234 -8.84 8.14 10.04
N ARG A 235 -8.54 6.99 10.65
CA ARG A 235 -7.27 6.28 10.46
C ARG A 235 -7.35 4.85 10.99
N VAL A 236 -6.58 3.96 10.39
CA VAL A 236 -6.27 2.62 10.89
C VAL A 236 -4.77 2.55 11.14
N LEU A 237 -4.36 2.28 12.37
CA LEU A 237 -2.96 2.14 12.74
C LEU A 237 -2.41 0.79 12.28
N ALA A 238 -1.16 0.77 11.82
CA ALA A 238 -0.44 -0.48 11.67
C ALA A 238 -0.21 -1.11 13.06
N PRO A 239 -0.15 -2.45 13.17
CA PRO A 239 0.00 -3.13 14.47
C PRO A 239 1.28 -2.74 15.24
N GLY A 240 2.34 -2.30 14.56
CA GLY A 240 3.54 -1.76 15.20
C GLY A 240 3.30 -0.49 16.02
N HIS A 241 2.22 0.23 15.74
CA HIS A 241 1.75 1.40 16.48
C HIS A 241 0.50 1.10 17.32
N SER A 242 0.19 -0.18 17.56
CA SER A 242 -0.97 -0.57 18.35
C SER A 242 -0.94 0.10 19.73
N PRO A 243 -2.06 0.68 20.19
CA PRO A 243 -2.14 1.25 21.53
C PRO A 243 -2.21 0.18 22.63
N VAL A 244 -2.31 -1.10 22.25
CA VAL A 244 -2.38 -2.24 23.16
C VAL A 244 -1.47 -3.37 22.67
N ASP A 245 -0.97 -4.18 23.61
CA ASP A 245 -0.14 -5.33 23.29
C ASP A 245 -0.98 -6.48 22.69
N PHE A 246 -0.45 -7.12 21.63
CA PHE A 246 -1.00 -8.35 21.06
C PHE A 246 -0.62 -9.59 21.87
N GLY A 247 0.32 -9.47 22.81
CA GLY A 247 0.71 -10.52 23.74
C GLY A 247 1.13 -11.80 23.01
N GLY A 248 0.54 -12.92 23.41
CA GLY A 248 0.83 -14.26 22.88
C GLY A 248 0.18 -14.60 21.53
N TYR A 249 -0.34 -13.62 20.77
CA TYR A 249 -1.06 -13.85 19.50
C TYR A 249 -0.31 -14.81 18.55
N TRP A 250 1.01 -14.68 18.45
CA TRP A 250 1.83 -15.50 17.55
C TRP A 250 2.29 -16.84 18.13
N ASN A 251 2.05 -17.14 19.40
CA ASN A 251 2.65 -18.28 20.09
C ASN A 251 2.35 -19.61 19.39
N GLY A 252 1.09 -19.85 19.02
CA GLY A 252 0.69 -21.10 18.34
C GLY A 252 1.40 -21.30 17.00
N TYR A 253 1.44 -20.25 16.17
CA TYR A 253 2.14 -20.29 14.88
C TYR A 253 3.66 -20.47 15.04
N LEU A 254 4.28 -19.73 15.97
CA LEU A 254 5.70 -19.84 16.26
C LEU A 254 6.10 -21.19 16.85
N ASP A 255 5.25 -21.80 17.67
CA ASP A 255 5.43 -23.17 18.17
C ASP A 255 5.45 -24.16 17.00
N ALA A 256 4.48 -24.05 16.08
CA ALA A 256 4.42 -24.90 14.89
C ALA A 256 5.64 -24.73 13.98
N VAL A 257 6.03 -23.49 13.68
CA VAL A 257 7.22 -23.16 12.87
C VAL A 257 8.48 -23.72 13.51
N TRP A 258 8.72 -23.44 14.80
CA TRP A 258 9.94 -23.88 15.46
C TRP A 258 9.99 -25.40 15.60
N ASN A 259 8.87 -26.06 15.81
CA ASN A 259 8.80 -27.52 15.88
C ASN A 259 9.09 -28.16 14.52
N TYR A 260 8.49 -27.63 13.44
CA TYR A 260 8.69 -28.14 12.08
C TYR A 260 10.17 -28.08 11.67
N TYR A 261 10.83 -26.95 11.91
CA TYR A 261 12.24 -26.74 11.56
C TYR A 261 13.26 -27.41 12.48
N GLN A 262 12.84 -28.21 13.48
CA GLN A 262 13.78 -29.08 14.20
C GLN A 262 14.34 -30.21 13.32
N SER A 263 13.51 -30.71 12.39
CA SER A 263 13.86 -31.80 11.47
C SER A 263 13.84 -31.41 9.99
N HIS A 264 13.39 -30.19 9.66
CA HIS A 264 13.37 -29.65 8.30
C HIS A 264 14.35 -28.48 8.17
N THR A 265 14.96 -28.33 6.99
CA THR A 265 15.89 -27.23 6.71
C THR A 265 15.14 -26.06 6.09
N LEU A 266 15.18 -24.90 6.75
CA LEU A 266 14.77 -23.63 6.15
C LEU A 266 15.94 -23.07 5.34
N THR A 267 15.70 -22.76 4.07
CA THR A 267 16.62 -22.02 3.20
C THR A 267 16.14 -20.58 3.08
N VAL A 268 17.00 -19.61 3.41
CA VAL A 268 16.72 -18.19 3.26
C VAL A 268 17.68 -17.59 2.25
N ASN A 269 17.14 -17.18 1.11
CA ASN A 269 17.89 -16.43 0.10
C ASN A 269 17.99 -14.95 0.51
N GLY A 270 19.20 -14.52 0.88
CA GLY A 270 19.52 -13.12 1.16
C GLY A 270 19.57 -12.23 -0.08
N GLN A 271 19.53 -12.83 -1.27
CA GLN A 271 19.55 -12.22 -2.61
C GLN A 271 20.86 -11.47 -2.94
N GLY A 272 21.13 -11.31 -4.24
CA GLY A 272 22.36 -10.68 -4.72
C GLY A 272 23.62 -11.42 -4.28
N SER A 273 24.66 -10.66 -3.90
CA SER A 273 25.95 -11.22 -3.46
C SER A 273 25.92 -11.86 -2.07
N ILE A 274 24.83 -11.70 -1.31
CA ILE A 274 24.69 -12.27 0.04
C ILE A 274 24.47 -13.80 -0.03
N GLY A 275 23.82 -14.29 -1.10
CA GLY A 275 23.57 -15.71 -1.29
C GLY A 275 22.52 -16.28 -0.33
N SER A 276 22.50 -17.62 -0.21
CA SER A 276 21.49 -18.35 0.57
C SER A 276 22.07 -18.98 1.83
N TYR A 277 21.27 -19.00 2.89
CA TYR A 277 21.62 -19.55 4.20
C TYR A 277 20.65 -20.67 4.57
N ARG A 278 21.18 -21.75 5.12
CA ARG A 278 20.38 -22.92 5.53
C ARG A 278 20.37 -22.99 7.05
N GLY A 279 19.18 -23.18 7.62
CA GLY A 279 19.00 -23.22 9.06
C GLY A 279 18.05 -24.30 9.55
N THR A 280 18.29 -24.73 10.78
CA THR A 280 17.48 -25.70 11.53
C THR A 280 17.32 -25.21 12.97
N VAL A 281 16.26 -25.63 13.65
CA VAL A 281 16.00 -25.30 15.04
C VAL A 281 16.68 -26.29 15.96
N SER A 282 17.48 -25.80 16.90
CA SER A 282 18.07 -26.59 17.98
C SER A 282 18.08 -25.78 19.26
N GLY A 283 17.70 -26.40 20.39
CA GLY A 283 17.62 -25.71 21.70
C GLY A 283 16.71 -24.48 21.70
N GLY A 284 15.67 -24.46 20.86
CA GLY A 284 14.75 -23.31 20.72
C GLY A 284 15.28 -22.16 19.85
N VAL A 285 16.44 -22.31 19.20
CA VAL A 285 17.06 -21.30 18.34
C VAL A 285 17.11 -21.78 16.90
N LEU A 286 16.56 -21.00 15.97
CA LEU A 286 16.74 -21.21 14.54
C LEU A 286 18.18 -20.81 14.16
N THR A 287 18.97 -21.78 13.73
CA THR A 287 20.42 -21.61 13.56
C THR A 287 20.85 -21.65 12.11
N PHE A 288 21.42 -20.53 11.64
CA PHE A 288 22.10 -20.41 10.37
C PHE A 288 23.61 -20.38 10.59
N ALA A 289 24.36 -21.24 9.89
CA ALA A 289 25.81 -21.30 10.01
C ALA A 289 26.45 -19.93 9.74
N GLY A 290 27.32 -19.48 10.64
CA GLY A 290 28.07 -18.22 10.51
C GLY A 290 27.27 -16.92 10.79
N LEU A 291 25.96 -16.98 11.03
CA LEU A 291 25.15 -15.78 11.31
C LEU A 291 24.82 -15.59 12.80
N ASN A 292 24.91 -16.67 13.59
CA ASN A 292 24.62 -16.62 15.02
C ASN A 292 25.83 -16.31 15.90
N THR A 293 27.01 -16.08 15.31
CA THR A 293 28.27 -15.86 16.03
C THR A 293 28.43 -14.44 16.58
N ASN A 294 27.58 -13.50 16.16
CA ASN A 294 27.68 -12.07 16.46
C ASN A 294 26.59 -11.53 17.42
N GLY A 295 25.91 -12.41 18.18
CA GLY A 295 25.28 -12.00 19.45
C GLY A 295 23.76 -11.80 19.52
N VAL A 296 22.99 -11.99 18.44
CA VAL A 296 21.50 -11.97 18.51
C VAL A 296 20.91 -13.23 17.87
N PRO A 297 20.54 -14.25 18.66
CA PRO A 297 20.02 -15.52 18.15
C PRO A 297 18.61 -15.37 17.57
N PHE A 298 18.29 -16.14 16.53
CA PHE A 298 16.92 -16.24 16.00
C PHE A 298 16.05 -17.13 16.92
N THR A 299 15.77 -16.63 18.12
CA THR A 299 14.76 -17.21 19.03
C THR A 299 13.35 -16.87 18.55
N LYS A 300 12.31 -17.44 19.18
CA LYS A 300 10.91 -17.09 18.86
C LYS A 300 10.70 -15.59 19.12
N PRO A 301 10.32 -14.80 18.09
CA PRO A 301 10.07 -13.36 18.25
C PRO A 301 8.74 -13.08 18.96
N SER A 302 8.62 -11.91 19.57
CA SER A 302 7.35 -11.39 20.09
C SER A 302 6.47 -10.80 18.99
N ALA A 303 5.21 -10.47 19.31
CA ALA A 303 4.33 -9.74 18.38
C ALA A 303 4.92 -8.39 17.95
N VAL A 304 5.55 -7.66 18.89
CA VAL A 304 6.23 -6.39 18.62
C VAL A 304 7.39 -6.57 17.65
N ASP A 305 8.18 -7.64 17.82
CA ASP A 305 9.30 -7.93 16.91
C ASP A 305 8.79 -8.23 15.49
N ILE A 306 7.71 -9.02 15.36
CA ILE A 306 7.13 -9.40 14.06
C ILE A 306 6.53 -8.17 13.37
N PHE A 307 5.63 -7.44 14.02
CA PHE A 307 4.97 -6.30 13.39
C PHE A 307 5.93 -5.13 13.13
N GLY A 308 6.86 -4.88 14.06
CA GLY A 308 7.81 -3.77 13.98
C GLY A 308 9.03 -4.05 13.12
N CYS A 309 9.39 -5.32 12.89
CA CYS A 309 10.54 -5.75 12.09
C CYS A 309 11.90 -5.12 12.51
N ALA A 310 12.02 -4.63 13.74
CA ALA A 310 13.14 -3.77 14.15
C ALA A 310 13.83 -4.21 15.44
N SER A 311 13.31 -5.21 16.14
CA SER A 311 13.77 -5.60 17.47
C SER A 311 13.93 -7.11 17.62
N GLY A 312 14.51 -7.50 18.75
CA GLY A 312 14.64 -8.89 19.15
C GLY A 312 15.34 -9.76 18.09
N PRO A 313 14.86 -10.98 17.85
CA PRO A 313 15.41 -11.90 16.85
C PRO A 313 15.43 -11.33 15.43
N LEU A 314 14.52 -10.42 15.12
CA LEU A 314 14.29 -9.82 13.80
C LEU A 314 14.99 -8.48 13.61
N TYR A 315 15.79 -8.03 14.59
CA TYR A 315 16.66 -6.86 14.44
C TYR A 315 17.48 -6.97 13.15
N ASN A 316 17.56 -5.88 12.40
CA ASN A 316 18.33 -5.82 11.17
C ASN A 316 19.65 -5.07 11.39
N SER A 317 20.77 -5.80 11.25
CA SER A 317 22.14 -5.30 11.40
C SER A 317 22.67 -4.50 10.19
N GLY A 318 21.83 -4.25 9.20
CA GLY A 318 22.14 -3.42 8.04
C GLY A 318 22.33 -4.23 6.76
N SER A 319 23.38 -3.90 5.99
CA SER A 319 23.65 -4.52 4.69
C SER A 319 24.39 -5.87 4.79
N ASP A 320 24.51 -6.45 5.98
CA ASP A 320 25.17 -7.72 6.19
C ASP A 320 24.20 -8.91 5.99
N ALA A 321 24.77 -10.12 5.98
CA ALA A 321 23.99 -11.33 5.76
C ALA A 321 22.94 -11.59 6.84
N ARG A 322 23.23 -11.25 8.10
CA ARG A 322 22.29 -11.41 9.21
C ARG A 322 21.09 -10.48 9.02
N GLY A 323 21.33 -9.21 8.66
CA GLY A 323 20.28 -8.23 8.37
C GLY A 323 19.42 -8.64 7.18
N ALA A 324 20.04 -9.19 6.14
CA ALA A 324 19.31 -9.75 5.00
C ALA A 324 18.41 -10.91 5.40
N VAL A 325 18.91 -11.90 6.17
CA VAL A 325 18.12 -13.03 6.66
C VAL A 325 17.00 -12.58 7.61
N ALA A 326 17.27 -11.66 8.55
CA ALA A 326 16.28 -11.12 9.47
C ALA A 326 15.10 -10.46 8.72
N ALA A 327 15.38 -9.69 7.66
CA ALA A 327 14.34 -9.08 6.84
C ALA A 327 13.45 -10.12 6.14
N ARG A 328 14.02 -11.24 5.64
CA ARG A 328 13.24 -12.32 5.00
C ARG A 328 12.39 -13.07 6.01
N LEU A 329 12.93 -13.36 7.20
CA LEU A 329 12.19 -13.98 8.28
C LEU A 329 11.03 -13.08 8.74
N ALA A 330 11.28 -11.78 8.90
CA ALA A 330 10.25 -10.82 9.29
C ALA A 330 9.11 -10.76 8.25
N ALA A 331 9.43 -10.74 6.96
CA ALA A 331 8.43 -10.79 5.89
C ALA A 331 7.65 -12.10 5.87
N ALA A 332 8.34 -13.23 6.03
CA ALA A 332 7.71 -14.55 6.05
C ALA A 332 6.77 -14.73 7.26
N LEU A 333 7.15 -14.20 8.43
CA LEU A 333 6.32 -14.22 9.64
C LEU A 333 5.09 -13.32 9.50
N ASN A 334 5.24 -12.09 9.01
CA ASN A 334 4.09 -11.20 8.76
C ASN A 334 3.07 -11.82 7.80
N ARG A 335 3.55 -12.56 6.80
CA ARG A 335 2.73 -13.25 5.79
C ARG A 335 2.31 -14.66 6.19
N SER A 336 2.74 -15.14 7.35
CA SER A 336 2.58 -16.53 7.83
C SER A 336 2.96 -17.58 6.78
N SER A 337 4.03 -17.35 6.03
CA SER A 337 4.40 -18.14 4.86
C SER A 337 5.43 -19.24 5.12
N LEU A 338 5.85 -19.46 6.37
CA LEU A 338 6.88 -20.46 6.68
C LEU A 338 6.36 -21.90 6.58
N LEU A 339 5.07 -22.14 6.84
CA LEU A 339 4.48 -23.50 6.87
C LEU A 339 3.65 -23.84 5.62
N VAL A 340 3.56 -22.93 4.64
CA VAL A 340 2.85 -23.22 3.39
C VAL A 340 3.72 -24.09 2.47
N SER A 341 3.12 -24.70 1.44
CA SER A 341 3.88 -25.43 0.42
C SER A 341 4.97 -24.53 -0.19
N GLY A 342 6.23 -24.97 -0.15
CA GLY A 342 7.39 -24.20 -0.60
C GLY A 342 7.98 -23.24 0.45
N GLY A 343 7.36 -23.14 1.64
CA GLY A 343 7.78 -22.27 2.75
C GLY A 343 9.19 -22.53 3.27
N ASP A 344 9.74 -23.71 3.00
CA ASP A 344 11.12 -24.09 3.33
C ASP A 344 12.18 -23.36 2.50
N ASN A 345 11.77 -22.60 1.49
CA ASN A 345 12.64 -21.75 0.68
C ASN A 345 12.09 -20.32 0.65
N GLN A 346 12.64 -19.42 1.47
CA GLN A 346 12.18 -18.04 1.56
C GLN A 346 13.15 -17.07 0.85
N PRO A 347 12.65 -16.04 0.16
CA PRO A 347 11.24 -15.82 -0.20
C PRO A 347 10.83 -16.59 -1.48
N ASP A 348 11.77 -17.23 -2.17
CA ASP A 348 11.60 -17.68 -3.56
C ASP A 348 10.66 -18.87 -3.76
N GLY A 349 10.44 -19.68 -2.72
CA GLY A 349 9.60 -20.87 -2.77
C GLY A 349 8.12 -20.61 -2.52
N VAL A 350 7.73 -19.39 -2.13
CA VAL A 350 6.35 -19.06 -1.79
C VAL A 350 5.71 -18.19 -2.86
N ASN A 351 4.58 -18.64 -3.39
CA ASN A 351 3.75 -17.84 -4.27
C ASN A 351 3.00 -16.75 -3.45
N PRO A 352 2.95 -15.49 -3.91
CA PRO A 352 2.16 -14.44 -3.24
C PRO A 352 0.70 -14.81 -2.94
N SER A 353 0.06 -15.68 -3.73
CA SER A 353 -1.29 -16.18 -3.45
C SER A 353 -1.41 -17.02 -2.17
N GLN A 354 -0.29 -17.48 -1.61
CA GLN A 354 -0.22 -18.24 -0.37
C GLN A 354 0.00 -17.35 0.86
N TYR A 355 0.24 -16.04 0.69
CA TYR A 355 0.40 -15.12 1.81
C TYR A 355 -0.90 -14.99 2.60
N TYR A 356 -0.77 -14.87 3.92
CA TYR A 356 -1.88 -14.62 4.85
C TYR A 356 -2.97 -15.70 4.86
N THR A 357 -2.60 -16.95 4.50
CA THR A 357 -3.52 -18.09 4.46
C THR A 357 -3.65 -18.81 5.81
N ASP A 358 -2.69 -18.61 6.73
CA ASP A 358 -2.78 -19.10 8.10
C ASP A 358 -3.76 -18.23 8.93
N PRO A 359 -4.57 -18.84 9.82
CA PRO A 359 -5.45 -18.09 10.71
C PRO A 359 -4.73 -17.10 11.64
N THR A 360 -3.46 -17.37 11.99
CA THR A 360 -2.60 -16.44 12.73
C THR A 360 -1.70 -15.73 11.75
N THR A 361 -2.08 -14.52 11.34
CA THR A 361 -1.29 -13.71 10.41
C THR A 361 -1.36 -12.20 10.70
N ASN A 362 -0.62 -11.37 9.96
CA ASN A 362 -0.80 -9.92 10.01
C ASN A 362 -2.08 -9.53 9.24
N HIS A 363 -3.23 -9.53 9.93
CA HIS A 363 -4.51 -9.23 9.29
C HIS A 363 -4.63 -7.77 8.84
N TYR A 364 -3.87 -6.84 9.44
CA TYR A 364 -3.75 -5.48 8.90
C TYR A 364 -3.15 -5.50 7.50
N ALA A 365 -1.98 -6.13 7.32
CA ALA A 365 -1.32 -6.21 6.01
C ALA A 365 -2.16 -6.99 4.99
N ARG A 366 -2.79 -8.09 5.41
CA ARG A 366 -3.74 -8.85 4.58
C ARG A 366 -4.86 -7.95 4.03
N LEU A 367 -5.48 -7.15 4.89
CA LEU A 367 -6.57 -6.24 4.50
C LEU A 367 -6.08 -5.07 3.65
N VAL A 368 -4.91 -4.49 3.97
CA VAL A 368 -4.29 -3.43 3.16
C VAL A 368 -4.07 -3.93 1.73
N HIS A 369 -3.50 -5.12 1.54
CA HIS A 369 -3.24 -5.70 0.22
C HIS A 369 -4.49 -6.14 -0.55
N GLN A 370 -5.66 -6.20 0.08
CA GLN A 370 -6.91 -6.39 -0.66
C GLN A 370 -7.31 -5.15 -1.47
N TYR A 371 -6.84 -3.96 -1.06
CA TYR A 371 -7.24 -2.68 -1.67
C TYR A 371 -6.07 -1.91 -2.27
N ALA A 372 -4.88 -2.03 -1.69
CA ALA A 372 -3.66 -1.40 -2.18
C ALA A 372 -3.00 -2.28 -3.22
N SER A 373 -2.86 -1.78 -4.45
CA SER A 373 -2.02 -2.38 -5.49
C SER A 373 -0.53 -2.02 -5.33
N ILE A 374 -0.21 -1.03 -4.50
CA ILE A 374 1.14 -0.51 -4.28
C ILE A 374 1.25 0.15 -2.90
N GLY A 375 2.46 0.18 -2.34
CA GLY A 375 2.77 0.69 -1.00
C GLY A 375 2.98 -0.44 0.01
N TYR A 376 3.85 -0.21 0.99
CA TYR A 376 4.18 -1.23 2.00
C TYR A 376 3.21 -1.24 3.17
N ALA A 377 2.70 -2.40 3.56
CA ALA A 377 1.90 -2.56 4.77
C ALA A 377 2.74 -2.83 6.04
N PHE A 378 4.02 -3.22 5.89
CA PHE A 378 4.97 -3.41 6.97
C PHE A 378 6.42 -3.19 6.48
N PRO A 379 7.42 -2.99 7.37
CA PRO A 379 8.74 -2.46 6.97
C PRO A 379 9.52 -3.27 5.91
N TYR A 380 9.29 -4.59 5.84
CA TYR A 380 9.96 -5.51 4.91
C TYR A 380 9.02 -6.15 3.90
N ASP A 381 7.94 -5.46 3.58
CA ASP A 381 6.99 -5.90 2.55
C ASP A 381 7.60 -5.82 1.13
N ASP A 382 8.78 -5.19 1.02
CA ASP A 382 9.68 -5.19 -0.15
C ASP A 382 10.28 -6.55 -0.47
N VAL A 383 10.34 -7.44 0.52
CA VAL A 383 10.86 -8.79 0.32
C VAL A 383 9.84 -9.56 -0.51
N GLY A 384 10.25 -10.01 -1.69
CA GLY A 384 9.47 -10.93 -2.53
C GLY A 384 10.37 -11.94 -3.22
N PRO A 385 9.79 -12.92 -3.93
CA PRO A 385 10.55 -13.84 -4.77
C PRO A 385 11.51 -13.07 -5.69
N THR A 386 12.66 -13.67 -5.96
CA THR A 386 13.69 -13.06 -6.81
C THR A 386 13.12 -12.71 -8.19
N GLY A 387 13.24 -11.43 -8.56
CA GLY A 387 12.69 -10.89 -9.80
C GLY A 387 11.26 -10.33 -9.67
N ALA A 388 10.65 -10.35 -8.48
CA ALA A 388 9.38 -9.68 -8.23
C ALA A 388 9.48 -8.18 -8.55
N ALA A 389 8.39 -7.64 -9.08
CA ALA A 389 8.28 -6.21 -9.34
C ALA A 389 8.32 -5.42 -8.01
N PRO A 390 8.93 -4.23 -7.98
CA PRO A 390 8.83 -3.33 -6.84
C PRO A 390 7.37 -2.96 -6.57
N VAL A 391 6.96 -3.01 -5.31
CA VAL A 391 5.62 -2.64 -4.83
C VAL A 391 5.67 -1.48 -3.84
N ASP A 392 6.78 -0.75 -3.82
CA ASP A 392 7.14 0.22 -2.78
C ASP A 392 6.45 1.57 -2.90
N GLY A 393 5.58 1.73 -3.90
CA GLY A 393 4.71 2.89 -4.02
C GLY A 393 5.50 4.16 -4.33
N HIS A 394 6.63 4.03 -5.03
CA HIS A 394 7.55 5.14 -5.22
C HIS A 394 7.55 5.71 -6.64
N ILE A 395 8.00 6.96 -6.73
CA ILE A 395 8.52 7.59 -7.94
C ILE A 395 9.99 7.94 -7.72
N GLN A 396 10.81 7.84 -8.76
CA GLN A 396 12.21 8.29 -8.72
C GLN A 396 12.63 8.97 -10.02
N ASP A 397 13.10 10.21 -9.94
CA ASP A 397 13.58 10.96 -11.10
C ASP A 397 14.86 11.73 -10.78
N GLY A 398 15.92 11.55 -11.59
CA GLY A 398 17.20 12.24 -11.42
C GLY A 398 17.20 13.72 -11.84
N ALA A 399 16.18 14.16 -12.57
CA ALA A 399 15.96 15.54 -12.98
C ALA A 399 14.45 15.79 -13.16
N PRO A 400 13.69 15.85 -12.05
CA PRO A 400 12.25 16.09 -12.09
C PRO A 400 11.96 17.51 -12.59
N THR A 401 10.98 17.66 -13.47
CA THR A 401 10.50 18.94 -13.98
C THR A 401 9.13 19.32 -13.41
N SER A 402 8.39 18.36 -12.88
CA SER A 402 7.14 18.58 -12.14
C SER A 402 6.89 17.47 -11.14
N TRP A 403 6.21 17.82 -10.04
CA TRP A 403 5.68 16.88 -9.07
C TRP A 403 4.28 17.32 -8.64
N THR A 404 3.34 16.39 -8.64
CA THR A 404 1.97 16.58 -8.15
C THR A 404 1.72 15.61 -7.01
N VAL A 405 1.15 16.11 -5.92
CA VAL A 405 0.65 15.31 -4.81
C VAL A 405 -0.82 15.65 -4.60
N SER A 406 -1.67 14.63 -4.63
CA SER A 406 -3.12 14.81 -4.57
C SER A 406 -3.70 14.08 -3.36
N LEU A 407 -4.56 14.77 -2.61
CA LEU A 407 -5.36 14.18 -1.54
C LEU A 407 -6.68 13.67 -2.11
N GLY A 408 -7.05 12.43 -1.79
CA GLY A 408 -8.31 11.79 -2.17
C GLY A 408 -8.15 10.71 -3.23
N ALA A 409 -9.23 9.97 -3.49
CA ALA A 409 -9.22 8.80 -4.38
C ALA A 409 -9.12 9.15 -5.89
N GLY A 410 -8.93 10.42 -6.24
CA GLY A 410 -8.75 10.93 -7.60
C GLY A 410 -9.89 11.84 -8.08
N ALA A 411 -9.61 12.66 -9.10
CA ALA A 411 -10.57 13.55 -9.75
C ALA A 411 -11.52 12.75 -10.68
N GLY A 412 -12.43 12.00 -10.06
CA GLY A 412 -13.48 11.23 -10.71
C GLY A 412 -14.85 11.58 -10.13
N GLY A 413 -15.27 12.84 -10.27
CA GLY A 413 -16.64 13.29 -10.03
C GLY A 413 -16.84 14.04 -8.72
N GLY A 414 -16.93 15.36 -8.82
CA GLY A 414 -17.71 16.14 -7.87
C GLY A 414 -19.18 15.69 -7.96
N GLY A 415 -19.76 15.42 -6.80
CA GLY A 415 -21.15 15.02 -6.61
C GLY A 415 -21.30 14.52 -5.19
N ASP A 416 -22.03 15.27 -4.37
CA ASP A 416 -22.26 15.03 -2.95
C ASP A 416 -22.43 13.54 -2.60
N GLN A 417 -21.65 13.06 -1.62
CA GLN A 417 -21.90 11.79 -0.96
C GLN A 417 -22.50 12.06 0.44
N PRO A 418 -23.77 11.74 0.70
CA PRO A 418 -24.24 11.46 2.05
C PRO A 418 -23.68 10.09 2.52
N PRO A 419 -23.58 9.87 3.84
CA PRO A 419 -22.79 8.78 4.40
C PRO A 419 -23.52 7.44 4.33
N GLY A 420 -22.79 6.38 3.98
CA GLY A 420 -23.15 5.00 4.30
C GLY A 420 -22.99 4.00 3.16
N GLY A 421 -22.08 3.04 3.32
CA GLY A 421 -22.01 1.83 2.50
C GLY A 421 -20.59 1.37 2.21
N SER A 422 -20.21 0.20 2.72
CA SER A 422 -18.93 -0.48 2.53
C SER A 422 -18.75 -1.05 1.11
N GLY A 423 -18.97 -0.22 0.10
CA GLY A 423 -19.18 -0.67 -1.26
C GLY A 423 -18.00 -0.51 -2.22
N THR A 424 -17.82 -1.45 -3.15
CA THR A 424 -16.89 -1.33 -4.28
C THR A 424 -17.45 -0.34 -5.30
N GLY A 425 -16.70 0.67 -5.73
CA GLY A 425 -17.20 1.65 -6.70
C GLY A 425 -17.48 1.02 -8.08
N ALA A 426 -18.66 1.27 -8.64
CA ALA A 426 -19.09 0.73 -9.95
C ALA A 426 -18.15 1.12 -11.11
N TYR A 427 -17.48 2.26 -10.99
CA TYR A 427 -16.57 2.80 -12.01
C TYR A 427 -15.12 2.35 -11.88
N SER A 428 -14.85 1.46 -10.92
CA SER A 428 -13.56 0.80 -10.79
C SER A 428 -13.59 -0.55 -11.51
N ARG A 429 -12.40 -1.08 -11.87
CA ARG A 429 -12.30 -2.44 -12.38
C ARG A 429 -12.65 -3.42 -11.25
N ILE A 430 -13.71 -4.18 -11.44
CA ILE A 430 -14.17 -5.24 -10.55
C ILE A 430 -13.73 -6.58 -11.14
N GLN A 431 -12.89 -7.30 -10.40
CA GLN A 431 -12.39 -8.62 -10.78
C GLN A 431 -13.53 -9.65 -10.70
N ALA A 432 -13.67 -10.52 -11.70
CA ALA A 432 -14.79 -11.44 -11.76
C ALA A 432 -14.74 -12.47 -10.62
N GLU A 433 -13.54 -12.89 -10.24
CA GLU A 433 -13.28 -13.81 -9.14
C GLU A 433 -13.51 -13.18 -7.75
N SER A 434 -13.71 -11.86 -7.68
CA SER A 434 -13.99 -11.14 -6.41
C SER A 434 -15.47 -11.18 -6.00
N TYR A 435 -16.25 -12.09 -6.59
CA TYR A 435 -17.67 -12.25 -6.26
C TYR A 435 -17.88 -12.52 -4.76
N SER A 436 -18.95 -11.93 -4.22
CA SER A 436 -19.48 -12.16 -2.87
C SER A 436 -20.45 -13.35 -2.78
N GLY A 437 -20.87 -13.89 -3.93
CA GLY A 437 -21.68 -15.10 -4.04
C GLY A 437 -21.75 -15.58 -5.49
N GLN A 438 -21.97 -16.87 -5.70
CA GLN A 438 -22.08 -17.46 -7.05
C GLN A 438 -22.96 -18.71 -7.07
N SER A 439 -23.35 -19.14 -8.26
CA SER A 439 -23.87 -20.49 -8.51
C SER A 439 -23.38 -21.01 -9.86
N GLY A 440 -22.89 -22.25 -9.86
CA GLY A 440 -22.52 -23.01 -11.07
C GLY A 440 -21.24 -22.56 -11.78
N THR A 441 -20.47 -21.64 -11.19
CA THR A 441 -19.24 -21.12 -11.79
C THR A 441 -17.98 -21.64 -11.09
N THR A 442 -16.84 -21.64 -11.79
CA THR A 442 -15.55 -22.06 -11.23
C THR A 442 -14.47 -21.02 -11.52
N LYS A 443 -13.58 -20.78 -10.54
CA LYS A 443 -12.39 -19.96 -10.75
C LYS A 443 -11.29 -20.78 -11.41
N GLU A 444 -10.60 -20.21 -12.39
CA GLU A 444 -9.44 -20.82 -13.03
C GLU A 444 -8.29 -19.81 -13.22
N SER A 445 -7.13 -20.29 -13.65
CA SER A 445 -5.96 -19.42 -13.86
C SER A 445 -6.15 -18.58 -15.13
N CYS A 446 -6.02 -17.26 -14.99
CA CYS A 446 -6.15 -16.34 -16.10
C CYS A 446 -4.81 -16.12 -16.81
N THR A 447 -4.79 -16.25 -18.14
CA THR A 447 -3.62 -15.94 -18.98
C THR A 447 -3.69 -14.57 -19.64
N ASP A 448 -4.66 -13.72 -19.27
CA ASP A 448 -4.72 -12.34 -19.74
C ASP A 448 -3.55 -11.50 -19.21
N SER A 449 -3.38 -10.30 -19.75
CA SER A 449 -2.44 -9.33 -19.21
C SER A 449 -2.78 -8.98 -17.76
N GLY A 450 -1.86 -9.30 -16.84
CA GLY A 450 -2.05 -9.16 -15.39
C GLY A 450 -2.11 -10.49 -14.63
N GLY A 451 -2.35 -11.61 -15.32
CA GLY A 451 -2.48 -12.93 -14.69
C GLY A 451 -3.64 -12.97 -13.69
N GLY A 452 -3.49 -13.79 -12.64
CA GLY A 452 -4.51 -13.93 -11.59
C GLY A 452 -5.49 -15.07 -11.85
N GLN A 453 -6.76 -14.86 -11.49
CA GLN A 453 -7.83 -15.82 -11.76
C GLN A 453 -8.88 -15.18 -12.66
N ASP A 454 -9.59 -16.01 -13.42
CA ASP A 454 -10.84 -15.64 -14.08
C ASP A 454 -11.96 -16.58 -13.62
N VAL A 455 -13.20 -16.29 -14.03
CA VAL A 455 -14.34 -17.15 -13.76
C VAL A 455 -14.82 -17.78 -15.07
N GLY A 456 -14.84 -19.11 -15.11
CA GLY A 456 -15.26 -19.92 -16.24
C GLY A 456 -16.23 -21.02 -15.84
N TYR A 457 -16.42 -21.98 -16.76
CA TYR A 457 -17.43 -23.05 -16.67
C TYR A 457 -18.86 -22.50 -16.54
N ILE A 458 -19.15 -21.46 -17.34
CA ILE A 458 -20.37 -20.67 -17.24
C ILE A 458 -21.35 -21.08 -18.32
N SER A 459 -22.53 -21.52 -17.89
CA SER A 459 -23.66 -21.95 -18.71
C SER A 459 -24.96 -21.23 -18.30
N ASN A 460 -26.05 -21.53 -19.01
CA ASN A 460 -27.36 -20.95 -18.73
C ASN A 460 -27.86 -21.27 -17.30
N GLY A 461 -28.16 -20.22 -16.53
CA GLY A 461 -28.68 -20.30 -15.17
C GLY A 461 -27.65 -19.99 -14.08
N ASP A 462 -26.38 -19.93 -14.46
CA ASP A 462 -25.28 -19.57 -13.56
C ASP A 462 -25.31 -18.07 -13.26
N TRP A 463 -24.67 -17.68 -12.14
CA TRP A 463 -24.61 -16.27 -11.77
C TRP A 463 -23.45 -15.94 -10.83
N LEU A 464 -23.04 -14.67 -10.86
CA LEU A 464 -22.10 -14.03 -9.94
C LEU A 464 -22.77 -12.85 -9.25
N LYS A 465 -22.51 -12.67 -7.95
CA LYS A 465 -22.99 -11.55 -7.12
C LYS A 465 -21.82 -10.72 -6.61
N TYR A 466 -21.89 -9.41 -6.76
CA TYR A 466 -20.99 -8.43 -6.17
C TYR A 466 -21.78 -7.54 -5.23
N GLY A 467 -21.47 -7.65 -3.94
CA GLY A 467 -22.21 -6.96 -2.89
C GLY A 467 -21.85 -5.48 -2.82
N SER A 468 -22.86 -4.65 -2.57
CA SER A 468 -22.66 -3.22 -2.27
C SER A 468 -21.87 -2.46 -3.34
N VAL A 469 -22.17 -2.62 -4.63
CA VAL A 469 -21.52 -1.84 -5.68
C VAL A 469 -22.09 -0.41 -5.72
N ASP A 470 -21.25 0.60 -5.57
CA ASP A 470 -21.64 2.01 -5.48
C ASP A 470 -21.58 2.70 -6.85
N PHE A 471 -22.74 3.02 -7.41
CA PHE A 471 -22.90 3.78 -8.66
C PHE A 471 -22.85 5.30 -8.45
N GLY A 472 -22.77 5.78 -7.21
CA GLY A 472 -22.81 7.21 -6.91
C GLY A 472 -24.09 7.90 -7.39
N SER A 473 -24.05 9.21 -7.59
CA SER A 473 -25.24 10.01 -7.93
C SER A 473 -25.58 10.05 -9.42
N SER A 474 -24.76 9.46 -10.29
CA SER A 474 -24.93 9.54 -11.75
C SER A 474 -25.12 8.15 -12.32
N SER A 475 -26.01 7.99 -13.30
CA SER A 475 -26.10 6.70 -14.00
C SER A 475 -24.88 6.46 -14.88
N PRO A 476 -24.36 5.22 -14.97
CA PRO A 476 -23.38 4.87 -15.99
C PRO A 476 -23.98 4.94 -17.41
N ASN A 477 -23.12 5.07 -18.41
CA ASN A 477 -23.48 5.03 -19.83
C ASN A 477 -23.19 3.66 -20.48
N GLN A 478 -22.15 2.97 -20.03
CA GLN A 478 -21.75 1.65 -20.52
C GLN A 478 -21.39 0.71 -19.37
N PHE A 479 -21.62 -0.56 -19.63
CA PHE A 479 -21.00 -1.68 -18.95
C PHE A 479 -19.91 -2.24 -19.85
N VAL A 480 -18.74 -2.55 -19.29
CA VAL A 480 -17.60 -3.07 -20.06
C VAL A 480 -17.07 -4.31 -19.37
N ALA A 481 -16.92 -5.41 -20.10
CA ALA A 481 -16.38 -6.66 -19.57
C ALA A 481 -15.21 -7.18 -20.40
N ARG A 482 -14.24 -7.80 -19.72
CA ARG A 482 -13.12 -8.52 -20.31
C ARG A 482 -13.43 -10.01 -20.31
N ILE A 483 -13.70 -10.55 -21.49
CA ILE A 483 -14.32 -11.87 -21.66
C ILE A 483 -13.64 -12.67 -22.78
N ALA A 484 -13.72 -13.99 -22.68
CA ALA A 484 -13.16 -14.97 -23.63
C ALA A 484 -14.12 -16.14 -23.83
N SER A 485 -14.07 -16.82 -24.99
CA SER A 485 -14.92 -17.96 -25.29
C SER A 485 -14.26 -18.92 -26.27
N GLY A 486 -14.09 -20.16 -25.83
CA GLY A 486 -13.67 -21.29 -26.66
C GLY A 486 -14.83 -22.18 -27.10
N ALA A 487 -16.07 -21.68 -27.02
CA ALA A 487 -17.26 -22.49 -27.21
C ALA A 487 -17.38 -23.06 -28.65
N ALA A 488 -18.04 -24.20 -28.81
CA ALA A 488 -18.26 -24.79 -30.14
C ALA A 488 -19.13 -23.88 -31.03
N ALA A 489 -19.02 -24.05 -32.36
CA ALA A 489 -19.86 -23.29 -33.29
C ALA A 489 -21.35 -23.50 -32.99
N GLY A 490 -22.11 -22.40 -32.90
CA GLY A 490 -23.52 -22.41 -32.52
C GLY A 490 -23.79 -22.31 -31.01
N VAL A 491 -22.76 -22.38 -30.16
CA VAL A 491 -22.87 -22.12 -28.71
C VAL A 491 -22.63 -20.63 -28.45
N SER A 492 -23.59 -19.98 -27.80
CA SER A 492 -23.53 -18.57 -27.40
C SER A 492 -24.48 -18.32 -26.22
N GLY A 493 -24.34 -17.16 -25.59
CA GLY A 493 -25.20 -16.75 -24.51
C GLY A 493 -25.08 -15.25 -24.21
N ALA A 494 -25.72 -14.83 -23.14
CA ALA A 494 -25.79 -13.45 -22.70
C ALA A 494 -25.30 -13.31 -21.26
N ILE A 495 -24.54 -12.26 -21.00
CA ILE A 495 -24.21 -11.78 -19.66
C ILE A 495 -25.19 -10.67 -19.32
N GLN A 496 -26.18 -10.97 -18.48
CA GLN A 496 -27.19 -9.99 -18.05
C GLN A 496 -26.75 -9.34 -16.75
N VAL A 497 -26.57 -8.02 -16.76
CA VAL A 497 -26.22 -7.25 -15.57
C VAL A 497 -27.50 -6.80 -14.89
N ARG A 498 -27.74 -7.26 -13.65
CA ARG A 498 -28.97 -7.01 -12.89
C ARG A 498 -28.66 -6.42 -11.52
N LEU A 499 -29.56 -5.59 -11.01
CA LEU A 499 -29.42 -4.97 -9.69
C LEU A 499 -30.30 -5.63 -8.63
N ASP A 500 -29.77 -5.70 -7.41
CA ASP A 500 -30.36 -6.12 -6.13
C ASP A 500 -30.84 -7.58 -6.04
N SER A 501 -31.12 -8.24 -7.16
CA SER A 501 -31.42 -9.66 -7.22
C SER A 501 -31.19 -10.23 -8.62
N ARG A 502 -31.12 -11.57 -8.71
CA ARG A 502 -31.02 -12.31 -9.99
C ARG A 502 -32.18 -12.06 -10.97
N THR A 503 -33.31 -11.60 -10.46
CA THR A 503 -34.51 -11.26 -11.25
C THR A 503 -34.80 -9.77 -11.25
N GLY A 504 -33.91 -8.94 -10.68
CA GLY A 504 -34.06 -7.50 -10.60
C GLY A 504 -33.84 -6.80 -11.94
N THR A 505 -33.87 -5.47 -11.91
CA THR A 505 -33.77 -4.62 -13.11
C THR A 505 -32.51 -4.96 -13.90
N LYS A 506 -32.67 -5.31 -15.17
CA LYS A 506 -31.54 -5.52 -16.10
C LYS A 506 -31.05 -4.16 -16.58
N VAL A 507 -29.79 -3.84 -16.29
CA VAL A 507 -29.19 -2.53 -16.60
C VAL A 507 -28.25 -2.58 -17.80
N ALA A 508 -27.69 -3.74 -18.14
CA ALA A 508 -26.93 -3.98 -19.37
C ALA A 508 -26.99 -5.46 -19.77
N GLU A 509 -26.61 -5.74 -21.02
CA GLU A 509 -26.49 -7.09 -21.56
C GLU A 509 -25.37 -7.15 -22.60
N ILE A 510 -24.50 -8.16 -22.50
CA ILE A 510 -23.53 -8.51 -23.54
C ILE A 510 -23.91 -9.87 -24.10
N ASP A 511 -24.27 -9.92 -25.38
CA ASP A 511 -24.34 -11.17 -26.12
C ASP A 511 -22.94 -11.58 -26.56
N PHE A 512 -22.57 -12.83 -26.31
CA PHE A 512 -21.22 -13.33 -26.56
C PHE A 512 -21.22 -14.78 -27.04
N GLY A 513 -20.25 -15.07 -27.91
CA GLY A 513 -20.01 -16.40 -28.45
C GLY A 513 -18.53 -16.61 -28.71
N ASN A 514 -18.22 -17.72 -29.39
CA ASN A 514 -16.85 -18.14 -29.67
C ASN A 514 -16.02 -17.00 -30.29
N ASN A 515 -14.87 -16.71 -29.66
CA ASN A 515 -13.90 -15.73 -30.15
C ASN A 515 -12.49 -16.31 -30.32
N GLY A 516 -12.35 -17.64 -30.35
CA GLY A 516 -11.10 -18.32 -30.68
C GLY A 516 -10.38 -18.96 -29.49
N GLY A 517 -10.95 -18.98 -28.28
CA GLY A 517 -10.40 -19.74 -27.16
C GLY A 517 -10.85 -19.25 -25.78
N TRP A 518 -10.83 -20.16 -24.79
CA TRP A 518 -11.22 -19.89 -23.39
C TRP A 518 -10.37 -18.84 -22.67
N GLN A 519 -9.18 -18.60 -23.19
CA GLN A 519 -8.22 -17.63 -22.68
C GLN A 519 -7.84 -16.59 -23.75
N ASN A 520 -8.65 -16.45 -24.81
CA ASN A 520 -8.49 -15.41 -25.82
C ASN A 520 -9.32 -14.18 -25.44
N TRP A 521 -8.71 -13.25 -24.70
CA TRP A 521 -9.41 -12.18 -24.02
C TRP A 521 -9.72 -10.97 -24.91
N GLN A 522 -10.98 -10.53 -24.92
CA GLN A 522 -11.43 -9.29 -25.56
C GLN A 522 -12.23 -8.41 -24.59
N THR A 523 -12.19 -7.09 -24.82
CA THR A 523 -12.93 -6.12 -24.00
C THR A 523 -14.17 -5.70 -24.77
N VAL A 524 -15.36 -6.01 -24.23
CA VAL A 524 -16.64 -5.81 -24.92
C VAL A 524 -17.50 -4.81 -24.13
N PRO A 525 -17.92 -3.70 -24.75
CA PRO A 525 -18.86 -2.76 -24.16
C PRO A 525 -20.32 -3.15 -24.45
N ALA A 526 -21.21 -2.77 -23.54
CA ALA A 526 -22.67 -2.78 -23.70
C ALA A 526 -23.26 -1.46 -23.21
N ASN A 527 -24.31 -1.00 -23.88
CA ASN A 527 -25.02 0.21 -23.47
C ASN A 527 -25.85 -0.05 -22.21
N ILE A 528 -25.95 0.96 -21.35
CA ILE A 528 -26.84 0.94 -20.20
C ILE A 528 -28.29 1.17 -20.67
N VAL A 529 -29.18 0.22 -20.39
CA VAL A 529 -30.58 0.23 -20.83
C VAL A 529 -31.54 0.67 -19.71
N ALA A 530 -31.08 0.67 -18.46
CA ALA A 530 -31.80 1.19 -17.31
C ALA A 530 -30.78 1.82 -16.34
N GLY A 531 -31.10 3.01 -15.85
CA GLY A 531 -30.16 3.76 -15.02
C GLY A 531 -29.91 3.12 -13.65
N ALA A 532 -28.74 3.38 -13.09
CA ALA A 532 -28.30 2.85 -11.80
C ALA A 532 -27.59 3.95 -11.00
N THR A 533 -28.05 4.25 -9.79
CA THR A 533 -27.47 5.25 -8.89
C THR A 533 -27.54 4.75 -7.45
N GLY A 534 -26.60 5.13 -6.61
CA GLY A 534 -26.50 4.64 -5.24
C GLY A 534 -25.88 3.25 -5.18
N VAL A 535 -26.02 2.60 -4.03
CA VAL A 535 -25.38 1.32 -3.73
C VAL A 535 -26.34 0.16 -4.02
N HIS A 536 -25.90 -0.80 -4.83
CA HIS A 536 -26.69 -1.96 -5.24
C HIS A 536 -25.90 -3.25 -5.14
N ASP A 537 -26.58 -4.37 -4.91
CA ASP A 537 -25.96 -5.66 -5.22
C ASP A 537 -25.98 -5.86 -6.74
N VAL A 538 -24.83 -6.07 -7.36
CA VAL A 538 -24.74 -6.33 -8.81
C VAL A 538 -24.68 -7.82 -9.08
N TYR A 539 -25.55 -8.29 -9.95
CA TYR A 539 -25.60 -9.66 -10.42
C TYR A 539 -25.19 -9.73 -11.90
N LEU A 540 -24.24 -10.62 -12.22
CA LEU A 540 -24.08 -11.12 -13.58
C LEU A 540 -24.85 -12.42 -13.67
N VAL A 541 -25.92 -12.45 -14.46
CA VAL A 541 -26.76 -13.64 -14.68
C VAL A 541 -26.53 -14.12 -16.10
N PHE A 542 -26.17 -15.39 -16.23
CA PHE A 542 -25.81 -15.98 -17.52
C PHE A 542 -27.00 -16.72 -18.11
N ALA A 543 -27.34 -16.38 -19.36
CA ALA A 543 -28.48 -16.94 -20.07
C ALA A 543 -28.06 -17.44 -21.46
N GLY A 544 -28.83 -18.36 -22.04
CA GLY A 544 -28.61 -18.85 -23.41
C GLY A 544 -28.33 -20.34 -23.44
N SER A 545 -27.14 -20.73 -23.91
CA SER A 545 -26.77 -22.14 -24.10
C SER A 545 -26.65 -22.91 -22.77
N THR A 546 -27.06 -24.19 -22.78
CA THR A 546 -26.84 -25.14 -21.68
C THR A 546 -25.41 -25.68 -21.63
N SER A 547 -24.59 -25.41 -22.65
CA SER A 547 -23.15 -25.67 -22.64
C SER A 547 -22.39 -24.41 -22.27
N ASP A 548 -21.22 -24.58 -21.64
CA ASP A 548 -20.33 -23.47 -21.30
C ASP A 548 -20.07 -22.57 -22.50
N PHE A 549 -20.17 -21.25 -22.30
CA PHE A 549 -20.10 -20.30 -23.41
C PHE A 549 -19.19 -19.09 -23.18
N VAL A 550 -18.78 -18.79 -21.94
CA VAL A 550 -17.95 -17.60 -21.66
C VAL A 550 -17.08 -17.77 -20.43
N ASN A 551 -15.90 -17.14 -20.45
CA ASN A 551 -15.09 -16.82 -19.28
C ASN A 551 -15.08 -15.30 -19.06
N VAL A 552 -15.05 -14.87 -17.81
CA VAL A 552 -15.03 -13.45 -17.41
C VAL A 552 -13.82 -13.18 -16.52
N ASN A 553 -12.99 -12.23 -16.92
CA ASN A 553 -11.82 -11.79 -16.14
C ASN A 553 -12.19 -10.61 -15.23
N TRP A 554 -12.70 -9.51 -15.79
CA TRP A 554 -13.15 -8.36 -15.01
C TRP A 554 -14.25 -7.58 -15.72
N PHE A 555 -14.93 -6.71 -15.00
CA PHE A 555 -15.86 -5.73 -15.58
C PHE A 555 -15.74 -4.35 -14.90
N THR A 556 -16.31 -3.33 -15.52
CA THR A 556 -16.43 -1.97 -14.97
C THR A 556 -17.65 -1.29 -15.58
N PHE A 557 -18.16 -0.26 -14.92
CA PHE A 557 -19.07 0.70 -15.53
C PHE A 557 -18.32 1.96 -15.93
N THR A 558 -18.81 2.69 -16.93
CA THR A 558 -18.24 3.98 -17.36
C THR A 558 -19.32 5.06 -17.43
N LYS A 559 -18.90 6.33 -17.45
CA LYS A 559 -19.77 7.51 -17.55
C LYS A 559 -19.77 8.11 -18.95
#